data_AF-A0A949V6V0-F1
#
_entry.id   AF-A0A949V6V0-F1
#
_cell.length_a   1.000
_cell.length_b   1.000
_cell.length_c   1.000
_cell.angle_alpha   90.00
_cell.angle_beta   90.00
_cell.angle_gamma   90.00
#
_symmetry.space_group_name_H-M   'P 1'
#
loop_
_entity.id
_entity.type
_entity.pdbx_description
1 polymer ?
#
loop_
_entity_poly.entity_id
_entity_poly.type
_entity_poly.pdbx_seq_one_letter_code
_entity_poly.pdbx_strand_id
1 'polypeptide(L)'
;RYLAQNFLPKVAAENHENRSMMAHIEGVFAKTGMEESGQILLAQVGREIIEINNQGVMAARQGDLQESVKLLSKAADQVPNLQFLVNATKAIFTLLERTSWDVLMAERGLRYLQLAQAKDGRSTEVISARELYQRVARKYGVTIVGIGGARSVSEKMGV
;
A
#
# COMPACT_ATOMS: atom_id res chain seq x y z
N ARG A 1 18.23 -11.20 23.74
CA ARG A 1 17.02 -10.52 24.30
C ARG A 1 16.74 -9.13 23.66
N TYR A 2 17.11 -8.88 22.39
CA TYR A 2 16.97 -7.55 21.76
C TYR A 2 15.97 -7.47 20.59
N LEU A 3 15.23 -8.56 20.30
CA LEU A 3 14.36 -8.63 19.11
C LEU A 3 12.89 -8.30 19.37
N ALA A 4 12.43 -8.23 20.64
CA ALA A 4 11.02 -8.06 20.96
C ALA A 4 10.53 -6.60 21.04
N GLN A 5 11.44 -5.63 21.25
CA GLN A 5 11.04 -4.25 21.58
C GLN A 5 10.65 -3.39 20.36
N ASN A 6 11.04 -3.79 19.14
CA ASN A 6 10.66 -3.08 17.91
C ASN A 6 9.41 -3.64 17.21
N PHE A 7 8.91 -4.80 17.65
CA PHE A 7 7.72 -5.42 17.05
C PHE A 7 6.41 -4.88 17.63
N LEU A 8 6.38 -4.52 18.91
CA LEU A 8 5.15 -4.08 19.59
C LEU A 8 4.53 -2.79 19.00
N PRO A 9 5.30 -1.73 18.67
CA PRO A 9 4.72 -0.53 18.06
C PRO A 9 4.20 -0.79 16.65
N LYS A 10 4.90 -1.64 15.89
CA LYS A 10 4.52 -2.00 14.52
C LYS A 10 3.26 -2.84 14.50
N VAL A 11 3.18 -3.85 15.37
CA VAL A 11 1.98 -4.69 15.56
C VAL A 11 0.80 -3.84 16.06
N ALA A 12 1.05 -2.84 16.92
CA ALA A 12 0.01 -1.91 17.35
C ALA A 12 -0.49 -1.04 16.19
N ALA A 13 0.39 -0.42 15.41
CA ALA A 13 0.01 0.38 14.23
C ALA A 13 -0.75 -0.46 13.18
N GLU A 14 -0.25 -1.66 12.88
CA GLU A 14 -0.91 -2.65 12.01
C GLU A 14 -2.31 -3.04 12.53
N ASN A 15 -2.46 -3.23 13.85
CA ASN A 15 -3.75 -3.50 14.48
C ASN A 15 -4.71 -2.31 14.48
N HIS A 16 -4.19 -1.08 14.59
CA HIS A 16 -5.01 0.13 14.52
C HIS A 16 -5.57 0.38 13.12
N GLU A 17 -4.79 0.13 12.06
CA GLU A 17 -5.29 0.19 10.69
C GLU A 17 -6.28 -0.93 10.37
N ASN A 18 -6.04 -2.15 10.85
CA ASN A 18 -7.01 -3.24 10.76
C ASN A 18 -8.34 -2.89 11.44
N ARG A 19 -8.30 -2.21 12.59
CA ARG A 19 -9.53 -1.72 13.25
C ARG A 19 -10.25 -0.64 12.45
N SER A 20 -9.52 0.32 11.89
CA SER A 20 -10.09 1.38 11.05
C SER A 20 -10.72 0.82 9.76
N MET A 21 -10.07 -0.20 9.17
CA MET A 21 -10.59 -0.97 8.04
C MET A 21 -11.92 -1.67 8.39
N MET A 22 -11.95 -2.41 9.50
CA MET A 22 -13.17 -3.11 9.95
C MET A 22 -14.31 -2.12 10.21
N ALA A 23 -14.04 -0.98 10.84
CA ALA A 23 -15.05 0.05 11.10
C ALA A 23 -15.63 0.68 9.82
N HIS A 24 -14.83 0.89 8.78
CA HIS A 24 -15.34 1.38 7.48
C HIS A 24 -16.28 0.38 6.82
N ILE A 25 -15.92 -0.89 6.92
CA ILE A 25 -16.62 -2.01 6.36
C ILE A 25 -17.96 -2.24 7.14
N GLU A 26 -17.97 -2.12 8.47
CA GLU A 26 -19.16 -2.16 9.34
C GLU A 26 -20.21 -1.09 8.98
N GLY A 27 -19.77 0.12 8.61
CA GLY A 27 -20.66 1.23 8.23
C GLY A 27 -21.54 0.96 7.00
N VAL A 28 -21.22 -0.07 6.20
CA VAL A 28 -22.02 -0.49 5.04
C VAL A 28 -23.21 -1.37 5.46
N PHE A 29 -23.05 -2.21 6.48
CA PHE A 29 -24.06 -3.19 6.92
C PHE A 29 -25.04 -2.63 7.96
N ALA A 30 -24.63 -1.62 8.73
CA ALA A 30 -25.53 -0.88 9.61
C ALA A 30 -26.74 -0.26 8.86
N LYS A 31 -26.61 -0.03 7.54
CA LYS A 31 -27.67 0.57 6.72
C LYS A 31 -28.81 -0.39 6.32
N THR A 32 -28.66 -1.70 6.53
CA THR A 32 -29.64 -2.71 6.08
C THR A 32 -30.30 -3.49 7.21
N GLY A 33 -30.01 -3.16 8.49
CA GLY A 33 -30.57 -3.88 9.65
C GLY A 33 -30.06 -5.32 9.81
N MET A 34 -29.03 -5.70 9.06
CA MET A 34 -28.36 -7.01 9.13
C MET A 34 -27.01 -6.89 9.85
N GLU A 35 -27.01 -6.20 10.98
CA GLU A 35 -25.77 -5.72 11.62
C GLU A 35 -24.88 -6.89 12.10
N GLU A 36 -25.46 -7.92 12.73
CA GLU A 36 -24.73 -9.09 13.23
C GLU A 36 -24.22 -10.00 12.10
N SER A 37 -25.08 -10.37 11.14
CA SER A 37 -24.67 -11.18 9.99
C SER A 37 -23.68 -10.44 9.09
N GLY A 38 -23.85 -9.12 8.98
CA GLY A 38 -22.89 -8.22 8.35
C GLY A 38 -21.55 -8.28 9.04
N GLN A 39 -21.47 -8.00 10.34
CA GLN A 39 -20.22 -8.06 11.11
C GLN A 39 -19.48 -9.39 10.96
N ILE A 40 -20.18 -10.53 10.97
CA ILE A 40 -19.55 -11.85 10.77
C ILE A 40 -18.95 -11.98 9.36
N LEU A 41 -19.71 -11.62 8.32
CA LEU A 41 -19.26 -11.68 6.94
C LEU A 41 -18.05 -10.75 6.72
N LEU A 42 -18.09 -9.55 7.30
CA LEU A 42 -17.02 -8.58 7.21
C LEU A 42 -15.76 -9.02 7.92
N ALA A 43 -15.90 -9.60 9.11
CA ALA A 43 -14.77 -10.17 9.83
C ALA A 43 -14.15 -11.35 9.06
N GLN A 44 -14.96 -12.17 8.38
CA GLN A 44 -14.48 -13.26 7.54
C GLN A 44 -13.73 -12.74 6.31
N VAL A 45 -14.32 -11.81 5.56
CA VAL A 45 -13.69 -11.20 4.39
C VAL A 45 -12.40 -10.48 4.79
N GLY A 46 -12.42 -9.69 5.86
CA GLY A 46 -11.23 -9.01 6.34
C GLY A 46 -10.09 -9.96 6.74
N ARG A 47 -10.41 -11.11 7.36
CA ARG A 47 -9.41 -12.16 7.64
C ARG A 47 -8.82 -12.74 6.35
N GLU A 48 -9.65 -13.03 5.36
CA GLU A 48 -9.18 -13.56 4.07
C GLU A 48 -8.22 -12.59 3.37
N ILE A 49 -8.53 -11.29 3.39
CA ILE A 49 -7.71 -10.27 2.73
C ILE A 49 -6.36 -10.10 3.45
N ILE A 50 -6.36 -10.15 4.78
CA ILE A 50 -5.13 -10.17 5.59
C ILE A 50 -4.28 -11.40 5.23
N GLU A 51 -4.89 -12.57 5.11
CA GLU A 51 -4.20 -13.80 4.75
C GLU A 51 -3.58 -13.71 3.35
N ILE A 52 -4.31 -13.17 2.36
CA ILE A 52 -3.78 -12.90 1.02
C ILE A 52 -2.54 -11.96 1.11
N ASN A 53 -2.60 -10.90 1.92
CA ASN A 53 -1.46 -9.99 2.09
C ASN A 53 -0.25 -10.71 2.70
N ASN A 54 -0.47 -11.49 3.75
CA ASN A 54 0.59 -12.25 4.43
C ASN A 54 1.26 -13.26 3.49
N GLN A 55 0.47 -13.97 2.69
CA GLN A 55 0.99 -14.88 1.65
C GLN A 55 1.84 -14.12 0.63
N GLY A 56 1.40 -12.93 0.21
CA GLY A 56 2.18 -12.06 -0.67
C GLY A 56 3.51 -11.59 -0.05
N VAL A 57 3.53 -11.27 1.24
CA VAL A 57 4.78 -10.95 1.96
C VAL A 57 5.70 -12.17 2.05
N MET A 58 5.16 -13.36 2.29
CA MET A 58 5.94 -14.60 2.35
C MET A 58 6.53 -14.99 0.99
N ALA A 59 5.77 -14.84 -0.10
CA ALA A 59 6.25 -15.03 -1.46
C ALA A 59 7.47 -14.13 -1.77
N ALA A 60 7.40 -12.84 -1.42
CA ALA A 60 8.56 -11.93 -1.57
C ALA A 60 9.78 -12.40 -0.79
N ARG A 61 9.60 -12.86 0.46
CA ARG A 61 10.71 -13.38 1.30
C ARG A 61 11.35 -14.64 0.72
N GLN A 62 10.58 -15.44 -0.01
CA GLN A 62 11.05 -16.64 -0.69
C GLN A 62 11.66 -16.34 -2.07
N GLY A 63 11.61 -15.08 -2.52
CA GLY A 63 12.10 -14.65 -3.84
C GLY A 63 11.10 -14.79 -4.96
N ASP A 64 9.86 -15.24 -4.69
CA ASP A 64 8.78 -15.26 -5.67
C ASP A 64 8.13 -13.87 -5.77
N LEU A 65 8.81 -13.00 -6.51
CA LEU A 65 8.39 -11.61 -6.68
C LEU A 65 7.12 -11.49 -7.53
N GLN A 66 6.87 -12.42 -8.45
CA GLN A 66 5.68 -12.39 -9.31
C GLN A 66 4.43 -12.72 -8.50
N GLU A 67 4.45 -13.80 -7.72
CA GLU A 67 3.33 -14.15 -6.86
C GLU A 67 3.14 -13.11 -5.75
N SER A 68 4.23 -12.54 -5.21
CA SER A 68 4.15 -11.44 -4.27
C SER A 68 3.38 -10.24 -4.83
N VAL A 69 3.73 -9.78 -6.04
CA VAL A 69 3.02 -8.66 -6.69
C VAL A 69 1.55 -8.99 -6.88
N LYS A 70 1.23 -10.20 -7.34
CA LYS A 70 -0.15 -10.65 -7.56
C LYS A 70 -0.98 -10.59 -6.27
N LEU A 71 -0.49 -11.21 -5.20
CA LEU A 71 -1.21 -11.31 -3.92
C LEU A 71 -1.33 -9.95 -3.22
N LEU A 72 -0.23 -9.17 -3.17
CA LEU A 72 -0.24 -7.86 -2.51
C LEU A 72 -1.10 -6.85 -3.27
N SER A 73 -1.09 -6.87 -4.60
CA SER A 73 -1.98 -6.02 -5.40
C SER A 73 -3.44 -6.41 -5.21
N LYS A 74 -3.75 -7.71 -5.16
CA LYS A 74 -5.11 -8.20 -4.86
C LYS A 74 -5.60 -7.68 -3.51
N ALA A 75 -4.80 -7.78 -2.46
CA ALA A 75 -5.15 -7.26 -1.14
C ALA A 75 -5.36 -5.74 -1.15
N ALA A 76 -4.47 -4.99 -1.80
CA ALA A 76 -4.55 -3.53 -1.89
C ALA A 76 -5.75 -3.03 -2.71
N ASP A 77 -6.13 -3.76 -3.77
CA ASP A 77 -7.31 -3.42 -4.58
C ASP A 77 -8.62 -3.68 -3.83
N GLN A 78 -8.67 -4.77 -3.06
CA GLN A 78 -9.87 -5.10 -2.27
C GLN A 78 -10.01 -4.19 -1.06
N VAL A 79 -8.91 -3.95 -0.35
CA VAL A 79 -8.88 -3.03 0.79
C VAL A 79 -7.64 -2.13 0.72
N PRO A 80 -7.81 -0.88 0.27
CA PRO A 80 -6.70 0.06 0.16
C PRO A 80 -6.42 0.69 1.52
N ASN A 81 -5.87 -0.07 2.48
CA ASN A 81 -5.28 0.46 3.72
C ASN A 81 -3.79 0.81 3.50
N LEU A 82 -3.19 1.60 4.39
CA LEU A 82 -1.82 2.12 4.19
C LEU A 82 -0.81 0.97 4.04
N GLN A 83 -0.83 0.00 4.95
CA GLN A 83 0.05 -1.17 4.93
C GLN A 83 -0.03 -1.92 3.59
N PHE A 84 -1.23 -2.21 3.08
CA PHE A 84 -1.41 -2.98 1.86
C PHE A 84 -0.96 -2.21 0.63
N LEU A 85 -1.28 -0.91 0.57
CA LEU A 85 -0.85 -0.01 -0.50
C LEU A 85 0.68 0.10 -0.55
N VAL A 86 1.34 0.25 0.61
CA VAL A 86 2.80 0.28 0.70
C VAL A 86 3.41 -1.05 0.26
N ASN A 87 2.88 -2.18 0.73
CA ASN A 87 3.40 -3.50 0.39
C ASN A 87 3.27 -3.78 -1.11
N ALA A 88 2.12 -3.47 -1.72
CA ALA A 88 1.91 -3.63 -3.16
C ALA A 88 2.85 -2.72 -3.97
N THR A 89 3.00 -1.45 -3.56
CA THR A 89 3.96 -0.52 -4.18
C THR A 89 5.37 -1.09 -4.17
N LYS A 90 5.83 -1.56 -3.00
CA LYS A 90 7.20 -2.09 -2.85
C LYS A 90 7.42 -3.37 -3.63
N ALA A 91 6.44 -4.27 -3.66
CA ALA A 91 6.55 -5.50 -4.44
C ALA A 91 6.67 -5.22 -5.93
N ILE A 92 5.83 -4.31 -6.47
CA ILE A 92 5.89 -3.90 -7.87
C ILE A 92 7.27 -3.35 -8.21
N PHE A 93 7.75 -2.35 -7.46
CA PHE A 93 9.04 -1.74 -7.80
C PHE A 93 10.23 -2.66 -7.53
N THR A 94 10.13 -3.61 -6.59
CA THR A 94 11.15 -4.66 -6.41
C THR A 94 11.19 -5.59 -7.61
N LEU A 95 10.03 -6.01 -8.14
CA LEU A 95 9.99 -6.83 -9.36
C LEU A 95 10.58 -6.07 -10.55
N LEU A 96 10.14 -4.83 -10.77
CA LEU A 96 10.64 -3.98 -11.86
C LEU A 96 12.14 -3.73 -11.74
N GLU A 97 12.69 -3.60 -10.53
CA GLU A 97 14.14 -3.48 -10.33
C GLU A 97 14.91 -4.72 -10.79
N ARG A 98 14.32 -5.92 -10.63
CA ARG A 98 14.96 -7.20 -10.98
C ARG A 98 14.77 -7.59 -12.43
N THR A 99 13.76 -7.05 -13.10
CA THR A 99 13.42 -7.38 -14.48
C THR A 99 13.66 -6.18 -15.41
N SER A 100 12.59 -5.66 -15.99
CA SER A 100 12.55 -4.53 -16.91
C SER A 100 11.47 -3.55 -16.45
N TRP A 101 11.55 -2.32 -16.95
CA TRP A 101 10.51 -1.34 -16.73
C TRP A 101 9.26 -1.66 -17.55
N ASP A 102 8.23 -2.17 -16.90
CA ASP A 102 6.89 -2.27 -17.43
C ASP A 102 6.07 -1.04 -17.02
N VAL A 103 5.62 -0.27 -18.01
CA VAL A 103 4.92 1.00 -17.80
C VAL A 103 3.61 0.82 -17.05
N LEU A 104 2.83 -0.22 -17.40
CA LEU A 104 1.51 -0.44 -16.78
C LEU A 104 1.65 -0.88 -15.32
N MET A 105 2.66 -1.71 -15.02
CA MET A 105 3.00 -2.09 -13.65
C MET A 105 3.50 -0.88 -12.86
N ALA A 106 4.39 -0.06 -13.45
CA ALA A 106 4.89 1.15 -12.80
C ALA A 106 3.76 2.14 -12.49
N GLU A 107 2.84 2.37 -13.43
CA GLU A 107 1.65 3.21 -13.21
C GLU A 107 0.78 2.66 -12.07
N ARG A 108 0.57 1.35 -12.00
CA ARG A 108 -0.16 0.72 -10.90
C ARG A 108 0.54 0.91 -9.56
N GLY A 109 1.86 0.70 -9.50
CA GLY A 109 2.66 0.96 -8.31
C GLY A 109 2.60 2.43 -7.86
N LEU A 110 2.62 3.36 -8.81
CA LEU A 110 2.46 4.79 -8.53
C LEU A 110 1.07 5.14 -7.99
N ARG A 111 0.01 4.53 -8.51
CA ARG A 111 -1.35 4.72 -7.96
C ARG A 111 -1.44 4.28 -6.51
N TYR A 112 -0.88 3.12 -6.16
CA TYR A 112 -0.85 2.67 -4.77
C TYR A 112 -0.03 3.62 -3.88
N LEU A 113 1.11 4.09 -4.36
CA LEU A 113 1.93 5.06 -3.63
C LEU A 113 1.18 6.37 -3.38
N GLN A 114 0.44 6.89 -4.37
CA GLN A 114 -0.37 8.10 -4.23
C GLN A 114 -1.48 7.94 -3.19
N LEU A 115 -2.18 6.79 -3.21
CA LEU A 115 -3.19 6.47 -2.20
C LEU A 115 -2.58 6.35 -0.80
N ALA A 116 -1.40 5.75 -0.67
CA ALA A 116 -0.69 5.65 0.59
C ALA A 116 -0.27 7.04 1.12
N GLN A 117 0.24 7.91 0.24
CA GLN A 117 0.61 9.29 0.58
C GLN A 117 -0.59 10.14 1.03
N ALA A 118 -1.76 9.93 0.43
CA ALA A 118 -2.99 10.62 0.81
C ALA A 118 -3.47 10.22 2.22
N LYS A 119 -3.14 9.01 2.67
CA LYS A 119 -3.45 8.52 4.03
C LYS A 119 -2.44 9.02 5.05
N ASP A 120 -1.15 8.78 4.81
CA ASP A 120 -0.07 9.27 5.65
C ASP A 120 1.23 9.44 4.84
N GLY A 121 1.43 10.61 4.25
CA GLY A 121 2.65 10.95 3.51
C GLY A 121 3.91 11.10 4.38
N ARG A 122 3.78 11.16 5.72
CA ARG A 122 4.90 11.31 6.66
C ARG A 122 5.35 9.98 7.26
N SER A 123 4.58 8.91 7.09
CA SER A 123 4.98 7.55 7.48
C SER A 123 6.33 7.18 6.86
N THR A 124 7.21 6.58 7.66
CA THR A 124 8.54 6.11 7.22
C THR A 124 8.39 5.02 6.15
N GLU A 125 7.33 4.22 6.23
CA GLU A 125 7.00 3.18 5.26
C GLU A 125 6.63 3.78 3.89
N VAL A 126 5.84 4.85 3.85
CA VAL A 126 5.51 5.58 2.62
C VAL A 126 6.73 6.26 2.02
N ILE A 127 7.55 6.90 2.86
CA ILE A 127 8.81 7.51 2.43
C ILE A 127 9.71 6.46 1.76
N SER A 128 9.88 5.30 2.40
CA SER A 128 10.72 4.22 1.86
C SER A 128 10.17 3.63 0.54
N ALA A 129 8.84 3.53 0.38
CA ALA A 129 8.23 3.10 -0.88
C ALA A 129 8.48 4.11 -2.01
N ARG A 130 8.39 5.42 -1.70
CA ARG A 130 8.72 6.49 -2.65
C ARG A 130 10.20 6.45 -3.05
N GLU A 131 11.11 6.26 -2.10
CA GLU A 131 12.54 6.16 -2.39
C GLU A 131 12.87 4.95 -3.27
N LEU A 132 12.21 3.81 -3.07
CA LEU A 132 12.33 2.65 -3.94
C LEU A 132 11.89 2.97 -5.36
N TYR A 133 10.69 3.54 -5.54
CA TYR A 133 10.23 4.01 -6.86
C TYR A 133 11.26 4.93 -7.52
N GLN A 134 11.73 5.96 -6.83
CA GLN A 134 12.68 6.94 -7.38
C GLN A 134 14.01 6.30 -7.78
N ARG A 135 14.48 5.31 -7.04
CA ARG A 135 15.68 4.55 -7.38
C ARG A 135 15.49 3.74 -8.67
N VAL A 136 14.38 3.01 -8.76
CA VAL A 136 14.08 2.14 -9.90
C VAL A 136 13.79 2.98 -11.15
N ALA A 137 13.03 4.06 -11.04
CA ALA A 137 12.79 5.00 -12.13
C ALA A 137 14.10 5.56 -12.70
N ARG A 138 15.02 5.99 -11.82
CA ARG A 138 16.37 6.46 -12.23
C ARG A 138 17.17 5.37 -12.94
N LYS A 139 17.14 4.13 -12.44
CA LYS A 139 17.82 2.99 -13.07
C LYS A 139 17.40 2.80 -14.54
N TYR A 140 16.13 3.06 -14.86
CA TYR A 140 15.58 2.93 -16.21
C TYR A 140 15.46 4.26 -16.98
N GLY A 141 16.04 5.36 -16.47
CA GLY A 141 16.03 6.66 -17.15
C GLY A 141 14.66 7.36 -17.19
N VAL A 142 13.72 6.95 -16.33
CA VAL A 142 12.38 7.55 -16.27
C VAL A 142 12.41 8.86 -15.49
N THR A 143 11.88 9.93 -16.10
CA THR A 143 11.75 11.22 -15.44
C THR A 143 10.79 11.13 -14.26
N ILE A 144 11.31 11.36 -13.05
CA ILE A 144 10.49 11.40 -11.84
C ILE A 144 9.78 12.75 -11.80
N VAL A 145 8.51 12.78 -12.17
CA VAL A 145 7.65 13.93 -11.89
C VAL A 145 7.33 13.90 -10.40
N GLY A 146 7.59 15.02 -9.69
CA GLY A 146 7.33 15.13 -8.27
C GLY A 146 5.86 14.84 -7.96
N ILE A 147 5.59 13.72 -7.29
CA ILE A 147 4.28 13.41 -6.71
C ILE A 147 4.21 14.20 -5.38
N GLY A 148 4.03 15.51 -5.52
CA GLY A 148 3.86 16.48 -4.45
C GLY A 148 2.85 17.51 -4.92
N GLY A 149 1.78 17.68 -4.15
CA GLY A 149 0.57 18.39 -4.53
C GLY A 149 0.75 19.81 -5.05
N ALA A 150 -0.29 20.25 -5.78
CA ALA A 150 -0.53 21.61 -6.26
C ALA A 150 0.64 22.25 -7.04
N ARG A 151 0.46 22.27 -8.37
CA ARG A 151 0.99 23.35 -9.21
C ARG A 151 0.64 24.70 -8.56
N SER A 152 1.61 25.37 -7.95
CA SER A 152 1.64 26.84 -7.99
C SER A 152 2.31 27.23 -9.30
N VAL A 153 1.49 27.29 -10.35
CA VAL A 153 1.79 28.18 -11.47
C VAL A 153 1.70 29.60 -10.88
N SER A 154 2.84 30.16 -10.48
CA SER A 154 2.95 31.62 -10.46
C SER A 154 3.40 32.05 -11.85
N GLU A 155 2.42 32.22 -12.72
CA GLU A 155 2.54 33.07 -13.89
C GLU A 155 2.50 34.54 -13.41
N LYS A 156 3.51 35.30 -13.85
CA LYS A 156 3.51 36.74 -14.17
C LYS A 156 2.61 37.70 -13.36
N MET A 157 3.25 38.68 -12.71
CA MET A 157 2.97 40.13 -12.85
C MET A 157 4.18 40.89 -12.27
N GLY A 158 4.87 41.73 -13.03
CA GLY A 158 4.88 43.20 -12.86
C GLY A 158 5.51 43.62 -11.51
N VAL A 159 6.67 44.26 -11.42
CA VAL A 159 7.19 45.45 -12.12
C VAL A 159 8.71 45.39 -12.15
#